data_AF-A0A0F8YTN0-F1
#
_entry.id   AF-A0A0F8YTN0-F1
#
_cell.length_a   1.000
_cell.length_b   1.000
_cell.length_c   1.000
_cell.angle_alpha   90.00
_cell.angle_beta   90.00
_cell.angle_gamma   90.00
#
_symmetry.space_group_name_H-M   'P 1'
#
loop_
_entity.id
_entity.type
_entity.pdbx_description
1 polymer ?
#
loop_
_entity_poly.entity_id
_entity_poly.type
_entity_poly.pdbx_seq_one_letter_code
_entity_poly.pdbx_strand_id
1 'polypeptide(L)'
;IEAISQTETLKKRGAMMERDRTEICKIISEMLDRPDSSGIYPTSMAYTKLEHYIEQERMTAIGWIHARCCVSLDRGNDPRVLEVPELLEQARKDLGVI
;
A
#
# COMPACT_ATOMS: atom_id res chain seq x y z
N ILE A 1 -9.05 25.04 -9.37
CA ILE A 1 -9.20 23.60 -9.73
C ILE A 1 -8.05 22.79 -9.12
N GLU A 2 -6.80 23.22 -9.23
CA GLU A 2 -5.63 22.54 -8.63
C GLU A 2 -5.66 22.40 -7.10
N ALA A 3 -6.09 23.45 -6.37
CA ALA A 3 -6.17 23.40 -4.91
C ALA A 3 -7.18 22.34 -4.38
N ILE A 4 -8.28 22.11 -5.11
CA ILE A 4 -9.29 21.10 -4.75
C ILE A 4 -8.71 19.69 -4.95
N SER A 5 -7.98 19.46 -6.04
CA SER A 5 -7.30 18.20 -6.35
C SER A 5 -6.23 17.84 -5.29
N GLN A 6 -5.44 18.81 -4.84
CA GLN A 6 -4.44 18.59 -3.78
C GLN A 6 -5.07 18.25 -2.43
N THR A 7 -6.18 18.91 -2.09
CA THR A 7 -6.89 18.68 -0.82
C THR A 7 -7.53 17.27 -0.77
N GLU A 8 -8.07 16.79 -1.89
CA GLU A 8 -8.59 15.42 -2.01
C GLU A 8 -7.48 14.35 -1.94
N THR A 9 -6.32 14.65 -2.53
CA THR A 9 -5.16 13.75 -2.50
C THR A 9 -4.64 13.58 -1.07
N LEU A 10 -4.52 14.68 -0.32
CA LEU A 10 -4.13 14.67 1.10
C LEU A 10 -5.13 13.91 1.98
N LYS A 11 -6.44 14.05 1.71
CA LYS A 11 -7.50 13.33 2.43
C LYS A 11 -7.45 11.83 2.16
N LYS A 12 -7.23 11.41 0.91
CA LYS A 12 -7.06 9.99 0.55
C LYS A 12 -5.81 9.39 1.20
N ARG A 13 -4.71 10.14 1.24
CA ARG A 13 -3.47 9.74 1.92
C ARG A 13 -3.69 9.49 3.42
N GLY A 14 -4.39 10.42 4.09
CA GLY A 14 -4.75 10.26 5.50
C GLY A 14 -5.58 8.99 5.75
N ALA A 15 -6.58 8.73 4.90
CA ALA A 15 -7.43 7.54 5.03
C ALA A 15 -6.66 6.22 4.82
N MET A 16 -5.71 6.19 3.88
CA MET A 16 -4.92 4.98 3.63
C MET A 16 -3.91 4.71 4.72
N MET A 17 -3.18 5.74 5.19
CA MET A 17 -2.30 5.59 6.35
C MET A 17 -3.08 5.16 7.61
N GLU A 18 -4.32 5.58 7.78
CA GLU A 18 -5.17 5.12 8.89
C GLU A 18 -5.53 3.64 8.77
N ARG A 19 -5.83 3.15 7.55
CA ARG A 19 -6.07 1.71 7.31
C ARG A 19 -4.82 0.90 7.63
N ASP A 20 -3.67 1.33 7.12
CA ASP A 20 -2.41 0.62 7.29
C ASP A 20 -2.00 0.61 8.77
N ARG A 21 -2.17 1.75 9.45
CA ARG A 21 -1.99 1.84 10.90
C ARG A 21 -2.91 0.91 11.65
N THR A 22 -4.19 0.83 11.27
CA THR A 22 -5.17 -0.05 11.91
C THR A 22 -4.73 -1.51 11.81
N GLU A 23 -4.30 -1.96 10.63
CA GLU A 23 -3.92 -3.35 10.43
C GLU A 23 -2.58 -3.68 11.12
N ILE A 24 -1.61 -2.77 11.07
CA ILE A 24 -0.35 -2.89 11.83
C ILE A 24 -0.65 -2.97 13.34
N CYS A 25 -1.49 -2.08 13.86
CA CYS A 25 -1.88 -2.08 15.27
C CYS A 25 -2.55 -3.41 15.64
N LYS A 26 -3.43 -3.95 14.80
CA LYS A 26 -4.06 -5.24 15.02
C LYS A 26 -3.04 -6.37 15.09
N ILE A 27 -2.08 -6.44 14.16
CA ILE A 27 -1.02 -7.47 14.16
C ILE A 27 -0.16 -7.38 15.44
N ILE A 28 0.21 -6.15 15.84
CA ILE A 28 1.00 -5.91 17.05
C ILE A 28 0.19 -6.29 18.30
N SER A 29 -1.07 -5.87 18.40
CA SER A 29 -1.94 -6.22 19.53
C SER A 29 -2.12 -7.74 19.65
N GLU A 30 -2.35 -8.45 18.54
CA GLU A 30 -2.43 -9.92 18.54
C GLU A 30 -1.16 -10.60 19.08
N MET A 31 0.02 -10.01 18.83
CA MET A 31 1.28 -10.47 19.39
C MET A 31 1.37 -10.19 20.90
N LEU A 32 0.99 -8.99 21.32
CA LEU A 32 1.02 -8.57 22.72
C LEU A 32 0.01 -9.31 23.60
N ASP A 33 -1.11 -9.75 23.04
CA ASP A 33 -2.16 -10.48 23.75
C ASP A 33 -1.81 -11.96 24.00
N ARG A 34 -0.70 -12.46 23.43
CA ARG A 34 -0.34 -13.88 23.44
C ARG A 34 1.12 -14.15 23.84
N PRO A 35 1.60 -13.64 25.00
CA PRO A 35 2.90 -14.07 25.51
C PRO A 35 2.85 -15.56 25.87
N ASP A 36 3.98 -16.24 25.74
CA ASP A 36 4.12 -17.61 26.23
C ASP A 36 4.21 -17.65 27.76
N SER A 37 4.34 -18.85 28.34
CA SER A 37 4.45 -19.05 29.79
C SER A 37 5.68 -18.36 30.42
N SER A 38 6.66 -17.97 29.62
CA SER A 38 7.86 -17.24 30.05
C SER A 38 7.74 -15.73 29.84
N GLY A 39 6.59 -15.24 29.36
CA GLY A 39 6.37 -13.83 29.05
C GLY A 39 7.00 -13.39 27.73
N ILE A 40 7.43 -14.33 26.88
CA ILE A 40 8.04 -14.03 25.58
C ILE A 40 6.94 -13.90 24.54
N TYR A 41 6.94 -12.77 23.82
CA TYR A 41 5.99 -12.51 22.76
C TYR A 41 6.38 -13.24 21.46
N PRO A 42 5.42 -13.73 20.67
CA PRO A 42 5.66 -14.49 19.44
C PRO A 42 6.04 -13.56 18.27
N THR A 43 7.20 -12.91 18.38
CA THR A 43 7.68 -11.88 17.44
C THR A 43 7.85 -12.42 16.02
N SER A 44 8.37 -13.65 15.85
CA SER A 44 8.52 -14.26 14.52
C SER A 44 7.18 -14.37 13.77
N MET A 45 6.10 -14.74 14.47
CA MET A 45 4.77 -14.83 13.86
C MET A 45 4.23 -13.45 13.49
N ALA A 46 4.49 -12.43 14.33
CA ALA A 46 4.11 -11.06 14.03
C ALA A 46 4.85 -10.53 12.79
N TYR A 47 6.15 -10.81 12.66
CA TYR A 47 6.93 -10.45 11.47
C TYR A 47 6.38 -11.12 10.22
N THR A 48 6.10 -12.42 10.24
CA THR A 48 5.50 -13.11 9.09
C THR A 48 4.17 -12.48 8.66
N LYS A 49 3.33 -12.07 9.62
CA LYS A 49 2.06 -11.37 9.31
C LYS A 49 2.29 -10.00 8.70
N LEU A 50 3.26 -9.23 9.20
CA LEU A 50 3.62 -7.92 8.63
C LEU A 50 4.18 -8.07 7.21
N GLU A 51 5.03 -9.07 6.97
CA GLU A 51 5.57 -9.38 5.64
C GLU A 51 4.44 -9.72 4.66
N HIS A 52 3.50 -10.57 5.08
CA HIS A 52 2.35 -10.91 4.25
C HIS A 52 1.44 -9.72 3.98
N TYR A 53 1.23 -8.86 4.96
CA TYR A 53 0.50 -7.61 4.78
C TYR A 53 1.17 -6.72 3.72
N ILE A 54 2.49 -6.51 3.80
CA ILE A 54 3.25 -5.75 2.80
C ILE A 54 3.17 -6.40 1.40
N GLU A 55 3.21 -7.74 1.33
CA GLU A 55 3.03 -8.49 0.09
C GLU A 55 1.68 -8.18 -0.57
N GLN A 56 0.58 -8.18 0.20
CA GLN A 56 -0.75 -7.86 -0.32
C GLN A 56 -0.83 -6.42 -0.87
N GLU A 57 -0.22 -5.46 -0.17
CA GLU A 57 -0.18 -4.07 -0.63
C GLU A 57 0.64 -3.91 -1.92
N ARG A 58 1.76 -4.63 -2.05
CA ARG A 58 2.55 -4.68 -3.30
C ARG A 58 1.75 -5.28 -4.45
N MET A 59 1.05 -6.40 -4.20
CA MET A 59 0.21 -7.04 -5.22
C MET A 59 -0.93 -6.12 -5.67
N THR A 60 -1.53 -5.39 -4.74
CA THR A 60 -2.55 -4.38 -5.03
C THR A 60 -2.00 -3.28 -5.94
N ALA A 61 -0.82 -2.72 -5.61
CA ALA A 61 -0.16 -1.72 -6.45
C ALA A 61 0.15 -2.22 -7.88
N ILE A 62 0.64 -3.46 -8.01
CA ILE A 62 0.87 -4.08 -9.32
C ILE A 62 -0.46 -4.21 -10.09
N GLY A 63 -1.54 -4.61 -9.42
CA GLY A 63 -2.88 -4.70 -10.01
C GLY A 63 -3.38 -3.36 -10.56
N TRP A 64 -3.17 -2.26 -9.83
CA TRP A 64 -3.49 -0.90 -10.29
C TRP A 64 -2.69 -0.50 -11.54
N ILE A 65 -1.39 -0.78 -11.55
CA ILE A 65 -0.52 -0.51 -12.70
C ILE A 65 -0.98 -1.30 -13.92
N HIS A 66 -1.26 -2.60 -13.74
CA HIS A 66 -1.77 -3.45 -14.81
C HIS A 66 -3.08 -2.92 -15.40
N ALA A 67 -4.06 -2.59 -14.55
CA ALA A 67 -5.33 -2.03 -14.98
C ALA A 67 -5.14 -0.73 -15.80
N ARG A 68 -4.20 0.13 -15.38
CA ARG A 68 -3.86 1.35 -16.12
C ARG A 68 -3.22 1.06 -17.47
N CYS A 69 -2.30 0.09 -17.56
CA CYS A 69 -1.71 -0.32 -18.83
C CYS A 69 -2.78 -0.81 -19.81
N CYS A 70 -3.77 -1.57 -19.35
CA CYS A 70 -4.93 -1.97 -20.17
C CYS A 70 -5.71 -0.74 -20.67
N VAL A 71 -6.05 0.20 -19.80
CA VAL A 71 -6.73 1.45 -20.20
C VAL A 71 -5.91 2.27 -21.19
N SER A 72 -4.58 2.27 -21.06
CA SER A 72 -3.67 2.94 -21.99
C SER A 72 -3.75 2.32 -23.39
N LEU A 73 -3.71 0.98 -23.46
CA LEU A 73 -3.87 0.22 -24.70
C LEU A 73 -5.23 0.46 -25.35
N ASP A 74 -6.31 0.48 -24.57
CA ASP A 74 -7.67 0.76 -25.06
C ASP A 74 -7.80 2.14 -25.71
N ARG A 75 -6.94 3.09 -25.31
CA ARG A 75 -6.86 4.44 -25.88
C ARG A 75 -5.91 4.54 -27.09
N GLY A 76 -5.33 3.43 -27.52
CA GLY A 76 -4.36 3.37 -28.62
C GLY A 76 -2.94 3.82 -28.25
N ASN A 77 -2.64 3.96 -26.96
CA ASN A 77 -1.29 4.29 -26.50
C ASN A 77 -0.46 3.02 -26.26
N ASP A 78 0.87 3.14 -26.32
CA ASP A 78 1.79 2.05 -25.98
C ASP A 78 2.25 2.19 -24.51
N PRO A 79 1.80 1.33 -23.57
CA PRO A 79 2.22 1.42 -22.18
C PRO A 79 3.71 1.11 -21.95
N ARG A 80 4.42 0.58 -22.94
CA ARG A 80 5.87 0.29 -22.86
C ARG A 80 6.73 1.54 -22.96
N VAL A 81 6.16 2.67 -23.39
CA VAL A 81 6.86 3.96 -23.44
C VAL A 81 6.80 4.70 -22.11
N LEU A 82 6.12 4.14 -21.10
CA LEU A 82 6.11 4.68 -19.74
C LEU A 82 7.49 4.44 -19.11
N GLU A 83 8.15 5.51 -18.73
CA GLU A 83 9.46 5.45 -18.09
C GLU A 83 9.33 4.97 -16.63
N VAL A 84 10.32 4.22 -16.15
CA VAL A 84 10.33 3.68 -14.76
C VAL A 84 10.07 4.76 -13.69
N PRO A 85 10.64 5.98 -13.79
CA PRO A 85 10.30 7.09 -12.89
C PRO A 85 8.80 7.46 -12.86
N GLU A 86 8.10 7.41 -13.99
CA GLU A 86 6.67 7.75 -14.07
C GLU A 86 5.82 6.67 -13.39
N LEU A 87 6.21 5.40 -13.58
CA LEU A 87 5.59 4.26 -12.91
C LEU A 87 5.84 4.31 -11.40
N LEU A 88 7.05 4.70 -10.97
CA LEU A 88 7.38 4.86 -9.55
C LEU A 88 6.65 6.05 -8.92
N GLU A 89 6.55 7.19 -9.61
CA GLU A 89 5.80 8.33 -9.13
C GLU A 89 4.31 7.98 -8.97
N GLN A 90 3.76 7.25 -9.93
CA GLN A 90 2.39 6.78 -9.85
C GLN A 90 2.21 5.76 -8.71
N ALA A 91 3.09 4.77 -8.60
CA ALA A 91 3.03 3.80 -7.50
C ALA A 91 3.08 4.52 -6.14
N ARG A 92 3.87 5.59 -6.02
CA ARG A 92 3.89 6.41 -4.82
C ARG A 92 2.60 7.19 -4.60
N LYS A 93 1.92 7.66 -5.65
CA LYS A 93 0.57 8.27 -5.52
C LYS A 93 -0.47 7.23 -5.10
N ASP A 94 -0.45 6.05 -5.71
CA ASP A 94 -1.39 4.96 -5.44
C ASP A 94 -1.19 4.39 -4.02
N LEU A 95 0.07 4.33 -3.56
CA LEU A 95 0.46 3.94 -2.21
C LEU A 95 0.52 5.13 -1.22
N GLY A 96 0.17 6.35 -1.63
CA GLY A 96 0.10 7.51 -0.73
C GLY A 96 1.43 7.90 -0.07
N VAL A 97 2.56 7.57 -0.71
CA VAL A 97 3.93 7.77 -0.21
C VAL A 97 4.49 9.17 -0.58
N ILE A 98 3.84 9.92 -1.47
CA ILE A 98 4.16 11.34 -1.77
C ILE A 98 2.89 12.19 -1.61
#